data_AF-F2NIZ1-F1
#
_entry.id   AF-F2NIZ1-F1
#
_cell.length_a   1.000
_cell.length_b   1.000
_cell.length_c   1.000
_cell.angle_alpha   90.00
_cell.angle_beta   90.00
_cell.angle_gamma   90.00
#
_symmetry.space_group_name_H-M   'P 1'
#
loop_
_entity.id
_entity.type
_entity.pdbx_description
1 polymer ?
#
loop_
_entity_poly.entity_id
_entity_poly.type
_entity_poly.pdbx_seq_one_letter_code
_entity_poly.pdbx_strand_id
1 'polypeptide(L)'
;MVGWWKLVPEILLWPAAIALAAGFAWLLYQLVEKWETVITFTKKNVLYAGAGLLIIVLFWLMYLWIDFPAIPEPSEQAKNKIDAIKTVAQILGGVILIYGVYLTLRRIRAIEKQVQISEDGQVTDRFTKAIEQLGRDQMEVRLGGIYALERIAHDSDKDYWTIMEVLTAYVRERAPWQEDEQDASQPEKIEPPTDIQAVLTVLGRRRKQFRQRDNFSIVDT
;
A
#
# COMPACT_ATOMS: atom_id res chain seq x y z
N MET A 1 -59.95 -27.49 -15.12
CA MET A 1 -59.07 -28.13 -14.12
C MET A 1 -57.70 -28.33 -14.78
N VAL A 2 -56.80 -27.37 -14.62
CA VAL A 2 -55.45 -27.45 -15.20
C VAL A 2 -54.61 -28.36 -14.31
N GLY A 3 -54.09 -29.45 -14.87
CA GLY A 3 -53.44 -30.52 -14.12
C GLY A 3 -52.15 -30.09 -13.46
N TRP A 4 -52.20 -29.85 -12.14
CA TRP A 4 -51.05 -29.59 -11.26
C TRP A 4 -49.91 -30.61 -11.40
N TRP A 5 -50.22 -31.83 -11.86
CA TRP A 5 -49.24 -32.90 -12.13
C TRP A 5 -48.19 -32.56 -13.20
N LYS A 6 -48.44 -31.58 -14.08
CA LYS A 6 -47.44 -31.16 -15.09
C LYS A 6 -46.33 -30.26 -14.52
N LEU A 7 -46.51 -29.69 -13.33
CA LEU A 7 -45.52 -28.81 -12.67
C LEU A 7 -44.63 -29.57 -11.66
N VAL A 8 -45.00 -30.81 -11.33
CA VAL A 8 -44.26 -31.68 -10.39
C VAL A 8 -42.81 -31.96 -10.81
N PRO A 9 -42.47 -32.19 -12.10
CA PRO A 9 -41.09 -32.44 -12.50
C PRO A 9 -40.20 -31.20 -12.33
N GLU A 10 -40.72 -30.00 -12.59
CA GLU A 10 -39.95 -28.76 -12.48
C GLU A 10 -39.56 -28.47 -11.04
N ILE A 11 -40.50 -28.58 -10.09
CA ILE A 11 -40.25 -28.30 -8.66
C ILE A 11 -39.21 -29.26 -8.06
N LEU A 12 -39.17 -30.51 -8.52
CA LEU A 12 -38.25 -31.52 -8.02
C LEU A 12 -36.83 -31.41 -8.61
N LEU A 13 -36.64 -30.66 -9.70
CA LEU A 13 -35.35 -30.48 -10.38
C LEU A 13 -34.49 -29.38 -9.74
N TRP A 14 -35.10 -28.36 -9.14
CA TRP A 14 -34.38 -27.25 -8.47
C TRP A 14 -33.46 -27.68 -7.32
N PRO A 15 -33.86 -28.60 -6.41
CA PRO A 15 -32.98 -29.06 -5.33
C PRO A 15 -31.73 -29.77 -5.84
N ALA A 16 -31.86 -30.56 -6.91
CA ALA A 16 -30.72 -31.23 -7.54
C ALA A 16 -29.77 -30.23 -8.20
N ALA A 17 -30.32 -29.20 -8.88
CA ALA A 17 -29.52 -28.13 -9.46
C ALA A 17 -28.76 -27.32 -8.38
N ILE A 18 -29.41 -27.02 -7.25
CA ILE A 18 -28.78 -26.32 -6.12
C ILE A 18 -27.69 -27.18 -5.49
N ALA A 19 -27.91 -28.49 -5.32
CA ALA A 19 -26.91 -29.40 -4.77
C ALA A 19 -25.67 -29.49 -5.67
N LEU A 20 -25.86 -29.54 -6.99
CA LEU A 20 -24.76 -29.52 -7.96
C LEU A 20 -24.02 -28.19 -7.97
N ALA A 21 -24.74 -27.07 -7.92
CA ALA A 21 -24.14 -25.74 -7.86
C ALA A 21 -23.34 -25.53 -6.57
N ALA A 22 -23.87 -25.98 -5.42
CA ALA A 22 -23.18 -25.94 -4.13
C ALA A 22 -21.94 -26.84 -4.11
N GLY A 23 -22.04 -28.05 -4.66
CA GLY A 23 -20.90 -28.96 -4.79
C GLY A 23 -19.81 -28.40 -5.71
N PHE A 24 -20.19 -27.77 -6.82
CA PHE A 24 -19.26 -27.12 -7.73
C PHE A 24 -18.61 -25.89 -7.10
N ALA A 25 -19.39 -25.05 -6.39
CA ALA A 25 -18.86 -23.92 -5.63
C ALA A 25 -17.88 -24.37 -4.54
N TRP A 26 -18.19 -25.45 -3.82
CA TRP A 26 -17.29 -26.05 -2.83
C TRP A 26 -16.01 -26.60 -3.46
N LEU A 27 -16.11 -27.22 -4.64
CA LEU A 27 -14.95 -27.72 -5.39
C LEU A 27 -14.09 -26.58 -5.92
N LEU A 28 -14.69 -25.51 -6.43
CA LEU A 28 -13.99 -24.30 -6.84
C LEU A 28 -13.31 -23.62 -5.65
N TYR A 29 -13.97 -23.58 -4.49
CA TYR A 29 -13.41 -23.06 -3.25
C TYR A 29 -12.16 -23.85 -2.83
N GLN A 30 -12.23 -25.19 -2.83
CA GLN A 30 -11.08 -26.05 -2.59
C GLN A 30 -9.94 -25.84 -3.60
N LEU A 31 -10.28 -25.56 -4.85
CA LEU A 31 -9.29 -25.28 -5.88
C LEU A 31 -8.57 -23.97 -5.54
N VAL A 32 -9.31 -22.88 -5.33
CA VAL A 32 -8.82 -21.52 -5.00
C VAL A 32 -7.97 -21.49 -3.74
N GLU A 33 -8.39 -22.16 -2.66
CA GLU A 33 -7.67 -22.18 -1.39
C GLU A 33 -6.30 -22.87 -1.49
N LYS A 34 -6.19 -23.89 -2.35
CA LYS A 34 -4.90 -24.55 -2.62
C LYS A 34 -3.94 -23.69 -3.44
N TRP A 35 -4.39 -22.66 -4.14
CA TRP A 35 -3.47 -21.81 -4.92
C TRP A 35 -2.49 -21.02 -4.04
N GLU A 36 -2.88 -20.59 -2.84
CA GLU A 36 -1.98 -19.88 -1.91
C GLU A 36 -0.88 -20.79 -1.34
N THR A 37 -1.21 -22.06 -1.06
CA THR A 37 -0.21 -23.04 -0.61
C THR A 37 0.75 -23.42 -1.73
N VAL A 38 0.28 -23.54 -2.97
CA VAL A 38 1.14 -23.77 -4.15
C VAL A 38 2.08 -22.57 -4.39
N ILE A 39 1.61 -21.34 -4.19
CA ILE A 39 2.42 -20.12 -4.33
C ILE A 39 3.49 -20.00 -3.22
N THR A 40 3.15 -20.35 -1.98
CA THR A 40 4.10 -20.33 -0.86
C THR A 40 5.11 -21.47 -0.96
N PHE A 41 4.70 -22.65 -1.42
CA PHE A 41 5.56 -23.80 -1.70
C PHE A 41 6.57 -23.49 -2.81
N THR A 42 6.14 -22.87 -3.91
CA THR A 42 7.05 -22.41 -4.98
C THR A 42 8.06 -21.37 -4.47
N LYS A 43 7.64 -20.40 -3.64
CA LYS A 43 8.56 -19.40 -3.05
C LYS A 43 9.62 -20.03 -2.14
N LYS A 44 9.24 -21.02 -1.31
CA LYS A 44 10.17 -21.71 -0.38
C LYS A 44 11.12 -22.64 -1.14
N ASN A 45 10.61 -23.37 -2.13
CA ASN A 45 11.41 -24.31 -2.92
C ASN A 45 12.45 -23.61 -3.80
N VAL A 46 12.16 -22.43 -4.35
CA VAL A 46 13.16 -21.64 -5.10
C VAL A 46 14.29 -21.13 -4.19
N LEU A 47 13.99 -20.80 -2.93
CA LEU A 47 15.01 -20.44 -1.95
C LEU A 47 15.93 -21.63 -1.63
N TYR A 48 15.34 -22.80 -1.34
CA TYR A 48 16.09 -24.03 -1.09
C TYR A 48 16.87 -24.52 -2.32
N ALA A 49 16.33 -24.35 -3.52
CA ALA A 49 17.04 -24.65 -4.77
C ALA A 49 18.26 -23.74 -4.95
N GLY A 50 18.13 -22.44 -4.65
CA GLY A 50 19.25 -21.49 -4.67
C GLY A 50 20.33 -21.87 -3.64
N ALA A 51 19.94 -22.20 -2.41
CA ALA A 51 20.86 -22.64 -1.36
C ALA A 51 21.56 -23.97 -1.72
N GLY A 52 20.82 -24.93 -2.27
CA GLY A 52 21.38 -26.21 -2.71
C GLY A 52 22.39 -26.05 -3.84
N LEU A 53 22.11 -25.18 -4.81
CA LEU A 53 23.04 -24.88 -5.90
C LEU A 53 24.31 -24.21 -5.38
N LEU A 54 24.20 -23.31 -4.40
CA LEU A 54 25.34 -22.68 -3.73
C LEU A 54 26.22 -23.71 -3.02
N ILE A 55 25.62 -24.68 -2.32
CA ILE A 55 26.34 -25.77 -1.65
C ILE A 55 27.06 -26.65 -2.69
N ILE A 56 26.42 -26.99 -3.80
CA ILE A 56 27.03 -27.78 -4.88
C ILE A 56 28.22 -27.03 -5.49
N VAL A 57 28.09 -25.72 -5.73
CA VAL A 57 29.18 -24.88 -6.24
C VAL A 57 30.33 -24.82 -5.25
N LEU A 58 30.07 -24.62 -3.96
CA LEU A 58 31.09 -24.62 -2.92
C LEU A 58 31.79 -25.97 -2.80
N PHE A 59 31.05 -27.07 -2.90
CA PHE A 59 31.61 -28.43 -2.85
C PHE A 59 32.48 -28.73 -4.08
N TRP A 60 32.06 -28.27 -5.26
CA TRP A 60 32.84 -28.39 -6.49
C TRP A 60 34.10 -27.52 -6.46
N LEU A 61 34.01 -26.31 -5.90
CA LEU A 61 35.15 -25.39 -5.75
C LEU A 61 36.15 -25.90 -4.70
N MET A 62 35.66 -26.57 -3.65
CA MET A 62 36.47 -27.30 -2.67
C MET A 62 37.19 -28.50 -3.31
N TYR A 63 36.48 -29.27 -4.14
CA TYR A 63 37.08 -30.39 -4.89
C TYR A 63 38.19 -29.89 -5.83
N LEU A 64 37.95 -28.79 -6.55
CA LEU A 64 38.95 -28.14 -7.40
C LEU A 64 40.18 -27.68 -6.61
N TRP A 65 39.98 -27.22 -5.36
CA TRP A 65 41.06 -26.81 -4.46
C TRP A 65 41.94 -27.98 -3.98
N ILE A 66 41.35 -29.16 -3.81
CA ILE A 66 42.05 -30.38 -3.35
C ILE A 66 42.92 -30.96 -4.48
N ASP A 67 42.44 -30.92 -5.71
CA ASP A 67 43.11 -31.44 -6.92
C ASP A 67 44.01 -30.39 -7.61
N PHE A 68 44.49 -29.36 -6.90
CA PHE A 68 45.39 -28.34 -7.46
C PHE A 68 46.86 -28.80 -7.34
N PRO A 69 47.47 -29.44 -8.36
CA PRO A 69 48.90 -29.66 -8.38
C PRO A 69 49.62 -28.32 -8.52
N ALA A 70 50.69 -28.14 -7.75
CA ALA A 70 51.63 -27.04 -7.94
C ALA A 70 52.08 -26.99 -9.41
N ILE A 71 51.75 -25.87 -10.09
CA ILE A 71 52.14 -25.43 -11.45
C ILE A 71 52.64 -26.55 -12.39
N PRO A 72 51.78 -27.11 -13.28
CA PRO A 72 52.20 -28.10 -14.24
C PRO A 72 52.76 -27.46 -15.54
N GLU A 73 53.79 -28.09 -16.09
CA GLU A 73 54.36 -27.82 -17.43
C GLU A 73 53.30 -27.83 -18.55
N PRO A 74 53.54 -27.12 -19.67
CA PRO A 74 52.58 -26.92 -20.76
C PRO A 74 52.44 -28.19 -21.62
N SER A 75 51.78 -29.21 -21.08
CA SER A 75 51.34 -30.38 -21.82
C SER A 75 49.93 -30.18 -22.36
N GLU A 76 49.61 -30.77 -23.52
CA GLU A 76 48.28 -30.74 -24.18
C GLU A 76 47.11 -31.05 -23.22
N GLN A 77 47.35 -31.84 -22.17
CA GLN A 77 46.35 -32.16 -21.14
C GLN A 77 45.91 -30.95 -20.31
N ALA A 78 46.74 -29.91 -20.19
CA ALA A 78 46.40 -28.68 -19.49
C ALA A 78 45.34 -27.86 -20.23
N LYS A 79 45.37 -27.84 -21.58
CA LYS A 79 44.38 -27.11 -22.39
C LYS A 79 42.97 -27.67 -22.22
N ASN A 80 42.83 -28.99 -22.30
CA ASN A 80 41.53 -29.66 -22.16
C ASN A 80 40.91 -29.45 -20.77
N LYS A 81 41.74 -29.41 -19.71
CA LYS A 81 41.28 -29.10 -18.34
C LYS A 81 40.82 -27.65 -18.20
N ILE A 82 41.51 -26.70 -18.83
CA ILE A 82 41.14 -25.28 -18.82
C ILE A 82 39.81 -25.05 -19.55
N ASP A 83 39.59 -25.69 -20.70
CA ASP A 83 38.35 -25.55 -21.47
C ASP A 83 37.13 -26.14 -20.74
N ALA A 84 37.33 -27.26 -20.02
CA ALA A 84 36.31 -27.83 -19.16
C ALA A 84 35.91 -26.86 -18.03
N ILE A 85 36.88 -26.24 -17.35
CA ILE A 85 36.64 -25.25 -16.29
C ILE A 85 35.92 -24.02 -16.85
N LYS A 86 36.31 -23.55 -18.03
CA LYS A 86 35.71 -22.37 -18.69
C LYS A 86 34.23 -22.59 -19.02
N THR A 87 33.88 -23.79 -19.50
CA THR A 87 32.49 -24.15 -19.83
C THR A 87 31.61 -24.19 -18.59
N VAL A 88 32.12 -24.75 -17.48
CA VAL A 88 31.39 -24.80 -16.20
C VAL A 88 31.23 -23.39 -15.61
N ALA A 89 32.28 -22.56 -15.66
CA ALA A 89 32.21 -21.17 -15.21
C ALA A 89 31.17 -20.36 -16.00
N GLN A 90 31.04 -20.59 -17.31
CA GLN A 90 30.04 -19.93 -18.15
C GLN A 90 28.61 -20.34 -17.79
N ILE A 91 28.36 -21.62 -17.52
CA ILE A 91 27.05 -22.11 -17.09
C ILE A 91 26.68 -21.51 -15.73
N LEU A 92 27.62 -21.51 -14.77
CA LEU A 92 27.40 -20.92 -13.45
C LEU A 92 27.14 -19.41 -13.51
N GLY A 93 27.90 -18.68 -14.34
CA GLY A 93 27.65 -17.26 -14.59
C GLY A 93 26.23 -17.01 -15.11
N GLY A 94 25.75 -17.84 -16.04
CA GLY A 94 24.38 -17.77 -16.55
C GLY A 94 23.32 -18.00 -15.47
N VAL A 95 23.51 -19.01 -14.60
CA VAL A 95 22.58 -19.32 -13.50
C VAL A 95 22.53 -18.19 -12.48
N ILE A 96 23.67 -17.61 -12.09
CA ILE A 96 23.73 -16.47 -11.17
C ILE A 96 22.99 -15.26 -11.76
N LEU A 97 23.16 -15.01 -13.06
CA LEU A 97 22.52 -13.89 -13.74
C LEU A 97 20.99 -14.08 -13.80
N ILE A 98 20.52 -15.28 -14.16
CA ILE A 98 19.10 -15.63 -14.15
C ILE A 98 18.50 -15.51 -12.74
N TYR A 99 19.22 -15.99 -11.72
CA TYR A 99 18.79 -15.89 -10.32
C TYR A 99 18.76 -14.43 -9.83
N GLY A 100 19.74 -13.62 -10.20
CA GLY A 100 19.78 -12.19 -9.93
C GLY A 100 18.60 -11.46 -10.57
N VAL A 101 18.30 -11.74 -11.84
CA VAL A 101 17.11 -11.21 -12.54
C VAL A 101 15.82 -11.66 -11.84
N TYR A 102 15.71 -12.94 -11.46
CA TYR A 102 14.56 -13.45 -10.72
C TYR A 102 14.36 -12.72 -9.38
N LEU A 103 15.43 -12.51 -8.60
CA LEU A 103 15.36 -11.75 -7.36
C LEU A 103 14.97 -10.29 -7.60
N THR A 104 15.50 -9.64 -8.63
CA THR A 104 15.16 -8.26 -9.00
C THR A 104 13.69 -8.14 -9.40
N LEU A 105 13.18 -9.04 -10.25
CA LEU A 105 11.76 -9.08 -10.62
C LEU A 105 10.83 -9.37 -9.43
N ARG A 106 11.31 -10.14 -8.44
CA ARG A 106 10.59 -10.37 -7.18
C ARG A 106 10.61 -9.14 -6.27
N ARG A 107 11.73 -8.40 -6.23
CA ARG A 107 11.86 -7.14 -5.48
C ARG A 107 10.99 -6.03 -6.06
N ILE A 108 10.94 -5.87 -7.39
CA ILE A 108 10.14 -4.83 -8.05
C ILE A 108 8.64 -4.97 -7.70
N ARG A 109 8.10 -6.20 -7.75
CA ARG A 109 6.71 -6.47 -7.34
C ARG A 109 6.46 -6.31 -5.84
N ALA A 110 7.49 -6.44 -5.01
CA ALA A 110 7.38 -6.18 -3.58
C ALA A 110 7.41 -4.67 -3.26
N ILE A 111 8.13 -3.88 -4.06
CA ILE A 111 8.20 -2.42 -3.95
C ILE A 111 6.85 -1.80 -4.30
N GLU A 112 6.12 -2.32 -5.29
CA GLU A 112 4.79 -1.84 -5.67
C GLU A 112 3.79 -1.82 -4.49
N LYS A 113 3.84 -2.82 -3.59
CA LYS A 113 2.98 -2.84 -2.40
C LYS A 113 3.40 -1.86 -1.30
N GLN A 114 4.64 -1.38 -1.33
CA GLN A 114 5.17 -0.44 -0.34
C GLN A 114 4.89 1.02 -0.74
N VAL A 115 4.63 1.30 -2.02
CA VAL A 115 4.30 2.65 -2.50
C VAL A 115 2.89 3.06 -2.08
N GLN A 116 1.89 2.17 -2.12
CA GLN A 116 0.52 2.50 -1.66
C GLN A 116 0.39 2.65 -0.14
N ILE A 117 1.20 1.93 0.64
CA ILE A 117 1.26 2.10 2.11
C ILE A 117 2.05 3.38 2.49
N SER A 118 2.93 3.86 1.62
CA SER A 118 3.70 5.09 1.87
C SER A 118 2.88 6.37 1.67
N GLU A 119 1.95 6.40 0.71
CA GLU A 119 1.13 7.59 0.45
C GLU A 119 0.12 7.86 1.57
N ASP A 120 -0.73 6.88 1.91
CA ASP A 120 -1.71 6.99 3.01
C ASP A 120 -1.03 7.16 4.38
N GLY A 121 0.09 6.47 4.60
CA GLY A 121 0.88 6.60 5.82
C GLY A 121 1.49 8.00 5.98
N GLN A 122 1.99 8.60 4.90
CA GLN A 122 2.58 9.94 4.94
C GLN A 122 1.53 11.04 5.12
N VAL A 123 0.31 10.87 4.60
CA VAL A 123 -0.80 11.80 4.86
C VAL A 123 -1.23 11.70 6.33
N THR A 124 -1.39 10.49 6.85
CA THR A 124 -1.76 10.25 8.25
C THR A 124 -0.72 10.80 9.23
N ASP A 125 0.58 10.62 8.94
CA ASP A 125 1.68 11.15 9.76
C ASP A 125 1.69 12.69 9.76
N ARG A 126 1.53 13.31 8.57
CA ARG A 126 1.42 14.77 8.44
C ARG A 126 0.20 15.32 9.18
N PHE A 127 -0.94 14.66 9.08
CA PHE A 127 -2.16 15.02 9.79
C PHE A 127 -1.95 14.94 11.32
N THR A 128 -1.44 13.81 11.82
CA THR A 128 -1.14 13.62 13.25
C THR A 128 -0.20 14.69 13.78
N LYS A 129 0.86 15.01 13.04
CA LYS A 129 1.82 16.05 13.41
C LYS A 129 1.18 17.45 13.43
N ALA A 130 0.30 17.75 12.49
CA ALA A 130 -0.40 19.04 12.46
C ALA A 130 -1.39 19.18 13.63
N ILE A 131 -2.08 18.11 14.02
CA ILE A 131 -2.91 18.06 15.22
C ILE A 131 -2.06 18.26 16.49
N GLU A 132 -0.91 17.61 16.58
CA GLU A 132 0.00 17.78 17.71
C GLU A 132 0.46 19.25 17.84
N GLN A 133 0.79 19.88 16.70
CA GLN A 133 1.15 21.30 16.65
C GLN A 133 0.00 22.22 17.07
N LEU A 134 -1.24 21.89 16.69
CA LEU A 134 -2.44 22.64 17.09
C LEU A 134 -2.68 22.62 18.61
N GLY A 135 -2.25 21.55 19.29
CA GLY A 135 -2.35 21.41 20.74
C GLY A 135 -1.25 22.11 21.54
N ARG A 136 -0.24 22.72 20.90
CA ARG A 136 0.88 23.38 21.61
C ARG A 136 0.51 24.78 22.10
N ASP A 137 1.08 25.20 23.22
CA ASP A 137 0.81 26.53 23.79
C ASP A 137 1.50 27.67 23.03
N GLN A 138 2.49 27.36 22.18
CA GLN A 138 3.20 28.34 21.35
C GLN A 138 2.35 28.75 20.13
N MET A 139 2.06 30.04 19.99
CA MET A 139 1.22 30.58 18.92
C MET A 139 1.78 30.26 17.53
N GLU A 140 3.10 30.35 17.36
CA GLU A 140 3.79 30.10 16.09
C GLU A 140 3.62 28.64 15.65
N VAL A 141 3.64 27.71 16.62
CA VAL A 141 3.46 26.28 16.35
C VAL A 141 2.02 25.97 15.99
N ARG A 142 1.04 26.57 16.70
CA ARG A 142 -0.38 26.42 16.36
C ARG A 142 -0.70 26.94 14.96
N LEU A 143 -0.17 28.11 14.60
CA LEU A 143 -0.31 28.67 13.26
C LEU A 143 0.27 27.73 12.20
N GLY A 144 1.44 27.14 12.45
CA GLY A 144 2.03 26.11 11.61
C GLY A 144 1.11 24.90 11.42
N GLY A 145 0.51 24.42 12.50
CA GLY A 145 -0.47 23.33 12.48
C GLY A 145 -1.73 23.65 11.67
N ILE A 146 -2.30 24.85 11.84
CA ILE A 146 -3.50 25.31 11.11
C ILE A 146 -3.25 25.33 9.59
N TYR A 147 -2.13 25.92 9.15
CA TYR A 147 -1.79 25.99 7.73
C TYR A 147 -1.34 24.64 7.15
N ALA A 148 -0.73 23.77 7.96
CA ALA A 148 -0.46 22.39 7.57
C ALA A 148 -1.76 21.61 7.32
N LEU A 149 -2.76 21.75 8.20
CA LEU A 149 -4.09 21.18 8.04
C LEU A 149 -4.80 21.72 6.78
N GLU A 150 -4.75 23.04 6.53
CA GLU A 150 -5.29 23.64 5.28
C GLU A 150 -4.69 22.97 4.04
N ARG A 151 -3.37 22.79 4.03
CA ARG A 151 -2.68 22.15 2.90
C ARG A 151 -3.05 20.68 2.73
N ILE A 152 -3.16 19.91 3.82
CA ILE A 152 -3.58 18.50 3.74
C ILE A 152 -5.02 18.40 3.22
N ALA A 153 -5.91 19.29 3.65
CA ALA A 153 -7.28 19.33 3.15
C ALA A 153 -7.36 19.65 1.65
N HIS A 154 -6.40 20.43 1.14
CA HIS A 154 -6.28 20.71 -0.29
C HIS A 154 -5.72 19.51 -1.08
N ASP A 155 -4.76 18.78 -0.49
CA ASP A 155 -4.07 17.67 -1.15
C ASP A 155 -4.89 16.34 -1.09
N SER A 156 -5.81 16.20 -0.12
CA SER A 156 -6.62 14.98 0.10
C SER A 156 -8.12 15.31 0.27
N ASP A 157 -8.91 14.98 -0.77
CA ASP A 157 -10.38 15.07 -0.73
C ASP A 157 -11.00 14.22 0.39
N LYS A 158 -10.37 13.10 0.72
CA LYS A 158 -10.84 12.15 1.74
C LYS A 158 -10.74 12.73 3.15
N ASP A 159 -9.67 13.47 3.44
CA ASP A 159 -9.40 14.01 4.78
C ASP A 159 -9.97 15.42 4.96
N TYR A 160 -10.39 16.06 3.87
CA TYR A 160 -10.95 17.41 3.85
C TYR A 160 -12.03 17.63 4.90
N TRP A 161 -13.04 16.76 4.96
CA TRP A 161 -14.18 16.96 5.86
C TRP A 161 -13.75 16.86 7.33
N THR A 162 -12.94 15.86 7.66
CA THR A 162 -12.39 15.66 9.00
C THR A 162 -11.55 16.86 9.44
N ILE A 163 -10.73 17.43 8.55
CA ILE A 163 -9.94 18.63 8.86
C ILE A 163 -10.84 19.83 9.17
N MET A 164 -11.92 20.02 8.40
CA MET A 164 -12.88 21.10 8.65
C MET A 164 -13.58 20.95 9.99
N GLU A 165 -13.93 19.73 10.38
CA GLU A 165 -14.50 19.44 11.71
C GLU A 165 -13.52 19.76 12.83
N VAL A 166 -12.25 19.35 12.71
CA VAL A 166 -11.18 19.66 13.67
C VAL A 166 -11.02 21.18 13.83
N LEU A 167 -10.90 21.91 12.73
CA LEU A 167 -10.73 23.37 12.75
C LEU A 167 -11.96 24.07 13.36
N THR A 168 -13.17 23.59 13.04
CA THR A 168 -14.41 24.14 13.62
C THR A 168 -14.50 23.84 15.12
N ALA A 169 -14.12 22.65 15.55
CA ALA A 169 -14.06 22.28 16.96
C ALA A 169 -13.02 23.12 17.71
N TYR A 170 -11.86 23.35 17.11
CA TYR A 170 -10.82 24.21 17.68
C TYR A 170 -11.35 25.62 18.00
N VAL A 171 -12.06 26.23 17.05
CA VAL A 171 -12.67 27.56 17.27
C VAL A 171 -13.73 27.50 18.36
N ARG A 172 -14.60 26.49 18.35
CA ARG A 172 -15.65 26.33 19.37
C ARG A 172 -15.08 26.23 20.79
N GLU A 173 -13.98 25.51 20.98
CA GLU A 173 -13.35 25.29 22.28
C GLU A 173 -12.52 26.50 22.74
N ARG A 174 -11.83 27.18 21.82
CA ARG A 174 -10.89 28.27 22.15
C ARG A 174 -11.49 29.67 22.06
N ALA A 175 -12.64 29.82 21.40
CA ALA A 175 -13.40 31.06 21.30
C ALA A 175 -14.88 30.81 21.65
N PRO A 176 -15.18 30.46 22.91
CA PRO A 176 -16.56 30.30 23.36
C PRO A 176 -17.31 31.62 23.19
N TRP A 177 -18.56 31.52 22.74
CA TRP A 177 -19.41 32.69 22.63
C TRP A 177 -19.79 33.18 24.03
N GLN A 178 -19.38 34.41 24.36
CA GLN A 178 -19.76 35.08 25.61
C GLN A 178 -20.98 35.96 25.32
N GLU A 179 -22.12 35.60 25.90
CA GLU A 179 -23.29 36.48 25.99
C GLU A 179 -23.05 37.52 27.07
N ASP A 180 -22.04 38.37 26.90
CA ASP A 180 -21.90 39.51 27.78
C ASP A 180 -22.95 40.56 27.37
N GLU A 181 -23.84 40.93 28.30
CA GLU A 181 -24.79 42.06 28.22
C GLU A 181 -24.06 43.43 28.18
N GLN A 182 -22.99 43.54 27.40
CA GLN A 182 -22.21 44.75 27.28
C GLN A 182 -22.89 45.69 26.28
N ASP A 183 -23.58 46.67 26.85
CA ASP A 183 -23.98 47.96 26.30
C ASP A 183 -23.73 48.12 24.79
N ALA A 184 -24.82 48.13 24.00
CA ALA A 184 -24.85 48.40 22.56
C ALA A 184 -24.32 49.80 22.15
N SER A 185 -23.64 50.49 23.06
CA SER A 185 -23.22 51.88 22.97
C SER A 185 -21.80 52.03 22.41
N GLN A 186 -20.97 50.98 22.38
CA GLN A 186 -19.66 51.01 21.73
C GLN A 186 -19.35 49.66 21.06
N PRO A 187 -19.20 49.60 19.72
CA PRO A 187 -18.66 48.43 19.07
C PRO A 187 -17.16 48.37 19.36
N GLU A 188 -16.78 47.87 20.53
CA GLU A 188 -15.39 47.49 20.78
C GLU A 188 -15.07 46.37 19.80
N LYS A 189 -14.12 46.63 18.91
CA LYS A 189 -13.76 45.70 17.85
C LYS A 189 -12.99 44.56 18.51
N ILE A 190 -13.70 43.52 18.94
CA ILE A 190 -13.09 42.33 19.52
C ILE A 190 -12.25 41.68 18.42
N GLU A 191 -10.95 41.94 18.42
CA GLU A 191 -10.02 41.32 17.48
C GLU A 191 -9.82 39.87 17.92
N PRO A 192 -10.17 38.89 17.07
CA PRO A 192 -10.00 37.49 17.43
C PRO A 192 -8.50 37.19 17.60
N PRO A 193 -8.14 36.28 18.52
CA PRO A 193 -6.77 35.78 18.63
C PRO A 193 -6.24 35.28 17.28
N THR A 194 -4.93 35.45 17.06
CA THR A 194 -4.29 35.21 15.75
C THR A 194 -4.54 33.81 15.18
N ASP A 195 -4.58 32.79 16.04
CA ASP A 195 -4.91 31.41 15.67
C ASP A 195 -6.39 31.26 15.27
N ILE A 196 -7.32 31.86 16.02
CA ILE A 196 -8.75 31.90 15.65
C ILE A 196 -8.94 32.61 14.31
N GLN A 197 -8.30 33.75 14.11
CA GLN A 197 -8.34 34.47 12.84
C GLN A 197 -7.79 33.62 11.69
N ALA A 198 -6.70 32.88 11.92
CA ALA A 198 -6.14 31.97 10.93
C ALA A 198 -7.13 30.84 10.57
N VAL A 199 -7.76 30.21 11.57
CA VAL A 199 -8.79 29.19 11.30
C VAL A 199 -9.97 29.76 10.53
N LEU A 200 -10.48 30.93 10.92
CA LEU A 200 -11.58 31.60 10.21
C LEU A 200 -11.18 31.95 8.77
N THR A 201 -9.91 32.30 8.54
CA THR A 201 -9.37 32.55 7.19
C THR A 201 -9.40 31.27 6.35
N VAL A 202 -8.96 30.14 6.88
CA VAL A 202 -9.01 28.82 6.21
C VAL A 202 -10.45 28.42 5.89
N LEU A 203 -11.35 28.53 6.88
CA LEU A 203 -12.78 28.25 6.71
C LEU A 203 -13.45 29.18 5.69
N GLY A 204 -13.02 30.45 5.63
CA GLY A 204 -13.49 31.42 4.64
C GLY A 204 -13.09 31.07 3.20
N ARG A 205 -11.88 30.53 3.00
CA ARG A 205 -11.39 30.12 1.67
C ARG A 205 -12.09 28.86 1.12
N ARG A 206 -12.64 28.02 2.01
CA ARG A 206 -13.38 26.79 1.64
C ARG A 206 -14.55 27.00 0.68
N ARG A 207 -15.17 28.20 0.64
CA ARG A 207 -16.41 28.47 -0.11
C ARG A 207 -16.28 28.35 -1.65
N LYS A 208 -15.08 28.24 -2.21
CA LYS A 208 -14.88 28.14 -3.68
C LYS A 208 -14.59 26.74 -4.22
N GLN A 209 -13.92 25.85 -3.49
CA GLN A 209 -13.41 24.60 -4.08
C GLN A 209 -14.44 23.47 -4.15
N PHE A 210 -15.30 23.29 -3.15
CA PHE A 210 -16.26 22.17 -3.16
C PHE A 210 -17.56 22.45 -3.91
N ARG A 211 -18.01 23.73 -3.99
CA ARG A 211 -19.23 24.11 -4.72
C ARG A 211 -19.11 23.93 -6.25
N GLN A 212 -17.90 23.83 -6.79
CA GLN A 212 -17.70 23.55 -8.22
C GLN A 212 -17.88 22.07 -8.58
N ARG A 213 -17.67 21.14 -7.63
CA ARG A 213 -17.78 19.69 -7.89
C ARG A 213 -19.23 19.23 -7.94
N ASP A 214 -20.07 19.74 -7.03
CA ASP A 214 -21.51 19.46 -7.02
C ASP A 214 -22.26 20.13 -8.17
N ASN A 215 -21.68 21.16 -8.78
CA ASN A 215 -22.27 21.84 -9.94
C ASN A 215 -21.90 21.17 -11.28
N PHE A 216 -20.97 20.20 -11.28
CA PHE A 216 -20.63 19.41 -12.48
C PHE A 216 -21.50 18.14 -12.59
N SER A 217 -22.01 17.61 -11.47
CA SER A 217 -22.89 16.44 -11.45
C SER A 217 -24.37 16.74 -11.75
N ILE A 218 -24.79 18.00 -11.75
CA ILE A 218 -26.20 18.40 -12.01
C ILE A 218 -26.42 18.84 -13.47
N VAL A 219 -25.36 19.00 -14.27
CA VAL A 219 -25.49 19.49 -15.66
C VAL A 219 -25.59 18.35 -16.70
N ASP A 220 -25.29 17.10 -16.33
CA ASP A 220 -25.27 15.94 -17.24
C ASP A 220 -26.41 14.92 -17.01
N THR A 221 -27.57 15.36 -16.52
CA THR A 221 -28.82 14.54 -16.47
C THR A 221 -30.01 15.34 -16.97
#